data_AF-A0A7Z0BD12-F1
#
_entry.id   AF-A0A7Z0BD12-F1
#
_cell.length_a   1.000
_cell.length_b   1.000
_cell.length_c   1.000
_cell.angle_alpha   90.00
_cell.angle_beta   90.00
_cell.angle_gamma   90.00
#
_symmetry.space_group_name_H-M   'P 1'
#
loop_
_entity.id
_entity.type
_entity.pdbx_description
1 polymer ?
#
loop_
_entity_poly.entity_id
_entity_poly.type
_entity_poly.pdbx_seq_one_letter_code
_entity_poly.pdbx_strand_id
1 'polypeptide(L)'
;MAETVYVGNAGVDGATNAGWLLGHFAPPGEIRHSADVEVKWGVHPPGQARSQWATGERRTTLLVLVEGCFRVELPDRTVRLAVPGDYVVWGRGLDHSWFAERASVVLTVRWPSLPGYRVDPPVLR
;
A
#
# COMPACT_ATOMS: atom_id res chain seq x y z
N MET A 1 1.37 10.85 -29.33
CA MET A 1 1.54 9.43 -28.93
C MET A 1 1.46 9.39 -27.42
N ALA A 2 0.81 8.39 -26.84
CA ALA A 2 0.87 8.23 -25.38
C ALA A 2 2.34 8.01 -24.98
N GLU A 3 2.78 8.69 -23.92
CA GLU A 3 4.13 8.52 -23.39
C GLU A 3 4.30 7.07 -22.92
N THR A 4 5.34 6.41 -23.43
CA THR A 4 5.58 4.97 -23.17
C THR A 4 6.53 4.71 -22.01
N VAL A 5 7.12 5.77 -21.44
CA VAL A 5 8.06 5.68 -20.32
C VAL A 5 7.85 6.88 -19.40
N TYR A 6 7.63 6.63 -18.12
CA TYR A 6 7.60 7.66 -17.08
C TYR A 6 8.69 7.36 -16.05
N VAL A 7 9.40 8.40 -15.60
CA VAL A 7 10.43 8.31 -14.55
C VAL A 7 10.12 9.33 -13.46
N GLY A 8 10.24 8.91 -12.21
CA GLY A 8 9.95 9.76 -11.06
C GLY A 8 10.50 9.20 -9.76
N ASN A 9 10.11 9.80 -8.64
CA ASN A 9 10.48 9.36 -7.31
C ASN A 9 9.23 8.95 -6.54
N ALA A 10 9.21 7.74 -6.00
CA ALA A 10 8.04 7.19 -5.34
C ALA A 10 7.52 8.02 -4.15
N GLY A 11 8.44 8.61 -3.37
CA GLY A 11 8.10 9.48 -2.26
C GLY A 11 7.49 10.81 -2.72
N VAL A 12 7.99 11.37 -3.83
CA VAL A 12 7.49 12.64 -4.40
C VAL A 12 6.15 12.43 -5.10
N ASP A 13 6.07 11.46 -6.03
CA ASP A 13 4.89 11.26 -6.86
C ASP A 13 3.72 10.71 -6.02
N GLY A 14 4.01 9.77 -5.12
CA GLY A 14 3.02 9.17 -4.24
C GLY A 14 2.48 10.12 -3.17
N ALA A 15 3.25 11.12 -2.73
CA ALA A 15 2.83 12.04 -1.67
C ALA A 15 1.52 12.78 -2.00
N THR A 16 1.28 13.06 -3.28
CA THR A 16 0.06 13.72 -3.76
C THR A 16 -1.21 12.86 -3.59
N ASN A 17 -1.05 11.55 -3.38
CA ASN A 17 -2.14 10.59 -3.28
C ASN A 17 -1.90 9.53 -2.19
N ALA A 18 -1.53 9.96 -0.98
CA ALA A 18 -1.35 9.09 0.19
C ALA A 18 -0.41 7.89 -0.04
N GLY A 19 0.61 8.07 -0.88
CA GLY A 19 1.64 7.08 -1.24
C GLY A 19 1.37 6.31 -2.54
N TRP A 20 0.21 6.46 -3.17
CA TRP A 20 -0.13 5.70 -4.38
C TRP A 20 0.61 6.22 -5.62
N LEU A 21 1.37 5.34 -6.29
CA LEU A 21 2.23 5.66 -7.43
C LEU A 21 1.51 5.52 -8.77
N LEU A 22 0.78 4.42 -8.94
CA LEU A 22 0.08 4.04 -10.17
C LEU A 22 -1.11 3.15 -9.84
N GLY A 23 -2.14 3.19 -10.67
CA GLY A 23 -3.42 2.50 -10.47
C GLY A 23 -4.57 3.30 -11.09
N HIS A 24 -5.81 2.88 -10.82
CA HIS A 24 -7.01 3.43 -11.48
C HIS A 24 -7.19 4.93 -11.18
N PHE A 25 -6.65 5.42 -10.08
CA PHE A 25 -6.72 6.81 -9.65
C PHE A 25 -5.79 7.76 -10.41
N ALA A 26 -4.79 7.24 -11.15
CA ALA A 26 -3.99 8.09 -12.02
C ALA A 26 -4.84 8.60 -13.21
N PRO A 27 -4.55 9.77 -13.80
CA PRO A 27 -5.35 10.31 -14.89
C PRO A 27 -5.43 9.38 -16.11
N PRO A 28 -6.63 9.16 -16.70
CA PRO A 28 -6.77 8.37 -17.91
C PRO A 28 -5.87 8.89 -19.04
N GLY A 29 -5.17 7.98 -19.71
CA GLY A 29 -4.23 8.32 -20.79
C GLY A 29 -2.78 8.50 -20.35
N GLU A 30 -2.51 8.61 -19.04
CA GLU A 30 -1.15 8.48 -18.50
C GLU A 30 -0.74 7.01 -18.37
N ILE A 31 0.55 6.71 -18.55
CA ILE A 31 1.08 5.34 -18.40
C ILE A 31 0.92 4.75 -17.00
N ARG A 32 0.74 5.61 -15.98
CA ARG A 32 0.50 5.19 -14.58
C ARG A 32 -0.98 4.84 -14.31
N HIS A 33 -1.88 5.07 -15.26
CA HIS A 33 -3.27 4.62 -15.14
C HIS A 33 -3.37 3.13 -15.43
N SER A 34 -3.89 2.37 -14.47
CA SER A 34 -4.09 0.92 -14.62
C SER A 34 -5.36 0.46 -13.91
N ALA A 35 -6.14 -0.40 -14.57
CA ALA A 35 -7.23 -1.14 -13.93
C ALA A 35 -6.78 -2.52 -13.39
N ASP A 36 -5.58 -2.96 -13.76
CA ASP A 36 -5.07 -4.29 -13.43
C ASP A 36 -4.34 -4.32 -12.10
N VAL A 37 -3.54 -3.29 -11.82
CA VAL A 37 -2.69 -3.24 -10.62
C VAL A 37 -2.61 -1.82 -10.06
N GLU A 38 -2.56 -1.72 -8.74
CA GLU A 38 -2.20 -0.49 -8.03
C GLU A 38 -0.96 -0.71 -7.17
N VAL A 39 -0.08 0.29 -7.13
CA VAL A 39 1.18 0.25 -6.38
C VAL A 39 1.25 1.47 -5.47
N LYS A 40 1.61 1.24 -4.21
CA LYS A 40 1.81 2.28 -3.19
C LYS A 40 3.19 2.17 -2.56
N TRP A 41 3.81 3.33 -2.39
CA TRP A 41 4.97 3.57 -1.54
C TRP A 41 4.50 4.14 -0.19
N GLY A 42 4.58 3.33 0.86
CA GLY A 42 4.19 3.74 2.21
C GLY A 42 5.42 4.11 3.04
N VAL A 43 5.42 5.30 3.63
CA VAL A 43 6.42 5.73 4.63
C VAL A 43 5.68 6.01 5.92
N HIS A 44 6.07 5.31 6.99
CA HIS A 44 5.35 5.29 8.25
C HIS A 44 6.30 5.53 9.43
N PRO A 45 6.10 6.56 10.27
CA PRO A 45 6.88 6.74 11.49
C PRO A 45 6.55 5.65 12.54
N PRO A 46 7.42 5.43 13.54
CA PRO A 46 7.15 4.50 14.63
C PRO A 46 5.83 4.82 15.34
N GLY A 47 5.08 3.79 15.73
CA GLY A 47 3.80 3.93 16.43
C GLY A 47 2.61 4.25 15.51
N GLN A 48 2.84 4.49 14.22
CA GLN A 48 1.75 4.72 13.29
C GLN A 48 0.98 3.42 13.01
N ALA A 49 -0.34 3.51 12.97
CA ALA A 49 -1.24 2.41 12.68
C ALA A 49 -2.31 2.84 11.67
N ARG A 50 -2.91 1.86 11.02
CA ARG A 50 -4.16 2.11 10.27
C ARG A 50 -5.24 2.61 11.24
N SER A 51 -5.94 3.67 10.86
CA SER A 51 -7.02 4.28 11.66
C SER A 51 -8.19 3.34 11.91
N GLN A 52 -8.48 2.48 10.95
CA GLN A 52 -9.50 1.45 11.03
C GLN A 52 -9.10 0.24 10.20
N TRP A 53 -9.59 -0.94 10.59
CA TRP A 53 -9.41 -2.16 9.81
C TRP A 53 -9.98 -1.98 8.40
N ALA A 54 -9.26 -2.47 7.37
CA ALA A 54 -9.91 -2.72 6.10
C ALA A 54 -10.87 -3.88 6.28
N THR A 55 -12.09 -3.69 5.82
CA THR A 55 -13.11 -4.73 5.78
C THR A 55 -13.58 -4.99 4.35
N GLY A 56 -13.95 -6.23 4.06
CA GLY A 56 -14.53 -6.60 2.76
C GLY A 56 -13.57 -6.35 1.58
N GLU A 57 -12.28 -6.61 1.80
CA GLU A 57 -11.24 -6.36 0.81
C GLU A 57 -11.57 -7.03 -0.54
N ARG A 58 -11.60 -6.26 -1.62
CA ARG A 58 -11.95 -6.77 -2.96
C ARG A 58 -10.74 -7.15 -3.80
N ARG A 59 -9.54 -6.83 -3.34
CA ARG A 59 -8.27 -6.98 -4.06
C ARG A 59 -7.38 -8.00 -3.34
N THR A 60 -6.59 -8.76 -4.09
CA THR A 60 -5.43 -9.45 -3.53
C THR A 60 -4.37 -8.40 -3.24
N THR A 61 -3.64 -8.55 -2.13
CA THR A 61 -2.59 -7.61 -1.72
C THR A 61 -1.28 -8.33 -1.46
N LEU A 62 -0.19 -7.79 -1.99
CA LEU A 62 1.18 -8.07 -1.62
C LEU A 62 1.72 -6.84 -0.89
N LEU A 63 2.34 -7.03 0.27
CA LEU A 63 3.12 -6.00 0.95
C LEU A 63 4.54 -6.51 1.15
N VAL A 64 5.52 -5.72 0.73
CA VAL A 64 6.95 -5.99 0.88
C VAL A 64 7.56 -4.92 1.78
N LEU A 65 8.32 -5.33 2.79
CA LEU A 65 9.13 -4.45 3.61
C LEU A 65 10.37 -4.03 2.82
N VAL A 66 10.55 -2.73 2.60
CA VAL A 66 11.77 -2.17 2.02
C VAL A 66 12.78 -1.89 3.13
N GLU A 67 12.32 -1.27 4.22
CA GLU A 67 13.14 -0.91 5.37
C GLU A 67 12.27 -0.81 6.63
N GLY A 68 12.84 -1.11 7.80
CA GLY A 68 12.20 -0.88 9.10
C GLY A 68 11.65 -2.14 9.76
N CYS A 69 10.52 -2.01 10.44
CA CYS A 69 9.82 -3.13 11.05
C CYS A 69 8.32 -2.85 11.13
N PHE A 70 7.55 -3.68 10.43
CA PHE A 70 6.15 -3.45 10.15
C PHE A 70 5.32 -4.69 10.44
N ARG A 71 4.13 -4.50 10.99
CA ARG A 71 3.19 -5.58 11.27
C ARG A 71 1.97 -5.46 10.39
N VAL A 72 1.56 -6.58 9.81
CA VAL A 72 0.24 -6.75 9.23
C VAL A 72 -0.59 -7.53 10.25
N GLU A 73 -1.67 -6.92 10.70
CA GLU A 73 -2.63 -7.52 11.63
C GLU A 73 -3.75 -8.15 10.81
N LEU A 74 -3.94 -9.46 10.97
CA LEU A 74 -5.00 -10.25 10.37
C LEU A 74 -5.94 -10.74 11.49
N PRO A 75 -7.16 -11.22 11.19
CA PRO A 75 -8.13 -11.57 12.22
C PRO A 75 -7.66 -12.68 13.17
N ASP A 76 -6.85 -13.61 12.66
CA ASP A 76 -6.37 -14.79 13.38
C ASP A 76 -4.90 -14.68 13.84
N ARG A 77 -4.13 -13.75 13.28
CA ARG A 77 -2.68 -13.65 13.53
C ARG A 77 -2.10 -12.29 13.17
N THR A 78 -0.91 -12.03 13.67
CA THR A 78 -0.09 -10.90 13.26
C THR A 78 1.14 -11.39 12.53
N VAL A 79 1.38 -10.86 11.34
CA VAL A 79 2.59 -11.14 10.54
C VAL A 79 3.56 -9.99 10.75
N ARG A 80 4.74 -10.29 11.29
CA ARG A 80 5.80 -9.31 11.53
C ARG A 80 6.85 -9.41 10.43
N LEU A 81 7.11 -8.28 9.78
CA LEU A 81 8.15 -8.09 8.78
C LEU A 81 9.27 -7.29 9.46
N ALA A 82 10.51 -7.79 9.43
CA ALA A 82 11.61 -7.21 10.19
C ALA A 82 12.93 -7.10 9.41
N VAL A 83 13.06 -7.78 8.26
CA VAL A 83 14.24 -7.73 7.41
C VAL A 83 13.84 -7.23 6.02
N PRO A 84 14.63 -6.35 5.36
CA PRO A 84 14.36 -5.93 3.98
C PRO A 84 14.08 -7.13 3.06
N GLY A 85 12.98 -7.05 2.31
CA GLY A 85 12.50 -8.13 1.44
C GLY A 85 11.48 -9.07 2.09
N ASP A 86 11.27 -9.02 3.41
CA ASP A 86 10.15 -9.71 4.06
C ASP A 86 8.84 -9.28 3.41
N TYR A 87 7.96 -10.24 3.13
CA TYR A 87 6.69 -9.95 2.45
C TYR A 87 5.56 -10.83 2.96
N VAL A 88 4.34 -10.35 2.71
CA VAL A 88 3.12 -11.10 2.97
C VAL A 88 2.12 -10.84 1.86
N VAL A 89 1.43 -11.91 1.45
CA VAL A 89 0.34 -11.87 0.46
C VAL A 89 -0.94 -12.33 1.13
N TRP A 90 -2.03 -11.60 0.91
CA TRP A 90 -3.34 -12.02 1.34
C TRP A 90 -4.41 -11.80 0.26
N GLY A 91 -5.37 -12.72 0.26
CA GLY A 91 -6.45 -12.76 -0.71
C GLY A 91 -7.59 -11.81 -0.38
N ARG A 92 -8.51 -11.77 -1.34
CA ARG A 92 -9.79 -11.05 -1.24
C ARG A 92 -10.60 -11.57 -0.04
N GLY A 93 -11.37 -10.69 0.58
CA GLY A 93 -12.22 -10.97 1.72
C GLY A 93 -11.49 -11.03 3.06
N LEU A 94 -10.16 -10.93 3.08
CA LEU A 94 -9.41 -10.90 4.34
C LEU A 94 -9.31 -9.47 4.88
N ASP A 95 -10.01 -9.24 5.99
CA ASP A 95 -9.92 -8.02 6.76
C ASP A 95 -8.50 -7.87 7.31
N HIS A 96 -7.97 -6.65 7.35
CA HIS A 96 -6.60 -6.43 7.79
C HIS A 96 -6.35 -5.01 8.30
N SER A 97 -5.40 -4.89 9.21
CA SER A 97 -4.83 -3.65 9.70
C SER A 97 -3.30 -3.70 9.63
N TRP A 98 -2.64 -2.62 10.05
CA TRP A 98 -1.19 -2.58 10.12
C TRP A 98 -0.71 -1.65 11.23
N PHE A 99 0.53 -1.89 11.66
CA PHE A 99 1.25 -1.08 12.65
C PHE A 99 2.74 -1.01 12.33
N ALA A 100 3.32 0.18 12.38
CA ALA A 100 4.74 0.43 12.21
C ALA A 100 5.46 0.36 13.58
N GLU A 101 6.15 -0.73 13.87
CA GLU A 101 6.94 -0.86 15.12
C GLU A 101 8.15 0.07 15.13
N ARG A 102 8.73 0.30 13.95
CA ARG A 102 9.80 1.27 13.71
C ARG A 102 9.42 2.14 12.52
N ALA A 103 10.19 3.21 12.30
CA ALA A 103 10.13 3.95 11.05
C ALA A 103 10.29 2.93 9.91
N SER A 104 9.31 2.87 9.01
CA SER A 104 9.21 1.81 8.02
C SER A 104 8.86 2.35 6.64
N VAL A 105 9.46 1.74 5.65
CA VAL A 105 9.15 1.92 4.23
C VAL A 105 8.63 0.60 3.68
N VAL A 106 7.44 0.63 3.08
CA VAL A 106 6.79 -0.56 2.52
C VAL A 106 6.32 -0.30 1.10
N LEU A 107 6.44 -1.32 0.24
CA LEU A 107 5.84 -1.35 -1.08
C LEU A 107 4.59 -2.22 -1.03
N THR A 108 3.43 -1.66 -1.37
CA THR A 108 2.17 -2.40 -1.45
C THR A 108 1.72 -2.50 -2.89
N VAL A 109 1.41 -3.71 -3.34
CA VAL A 109 0.86 -4.01 -4.67
C VAL A 109 -0.49 -4.66 -4.49
N ARG A 110 -1.52 -4.19 -5.19
CA ARG A 110 -2.86 -4.79 -5.12
C ARG A 110 -3.45 -4.98 -6.50
N TRP A 111 -4.24 -6.04 -6.66
CA TRP A 111 -4.94 -6.34 -7.91
C TRP A 111 -6.32 -6.97 -7.67
N PRO A 112 -7.33 -6.63 -8.49
CA PRO A 112 -7.31 -5.60 -9.53
C PRO A 112 -7.23 -4.18 -8.94
N SER A 113 -6.88 -3.17 -9.74
CA SER A 113 -7.04 -1.78 -9.31
C SER A 113 -8.49 -1.33 -9.51
N LEU A 114 -9.10 -0.80 -8.46
CA LEU A 114 -10.53 -0.46 -8.45
C LEU A 114 -10.73 1.01 -8.08
N PRO A 115 -11.70 1.71 -8.69
CA PRO A 115 -12.05 3.07 -8.32
C PRO A 115 -12.70 3.16 -6.93
N GLY A 116 -12.75 4.37 -6.37
CA GLY A 116 -13.62 4.72 -5.25
C GLY A 116 -13.14 4.28 -3.86
N TYR A 117 -11.96 3.67 -3.74
CA TYR A 117 -11.41 3.29 -2.45
C TYR A 117 -10.65 4.45 -1.82
N ARG A 118 -11.13 4.92 -0.66
CA ARG A 118 -10.45 5.91 0.18
C ARG A 118 -10.25 5.30 1.56
N VAL A 119 -9.11 5.62 2.15
CA VAL A 119 -8.78 5.25 3.53
C VAL A 119 -8.52 6.52 4.31
N ASP A 120 -9.03 6.56 5.53
CA ASP A 120 -8.75 7.67 6.43
C ASP A 120 -7.25 7.73 6.76
N PRO A 121 -6.74 8.92 7.12
CA PRO A 121 -5.35 9.08 7.53
C PRO A 121 -4.99 8.10 8.66
N PRO A 122 -3.75 7.59 8.69
CA PRO A 122 -3.28 6.76 9.79
C PRO A 122 -3.29 7.51 11.13
N VAL A 123 -3.35 6.77 12.23
CA VAL A 123 -3.29 7.30 13.61
C VAL A 123 -1.99 6.88 14.29
N LEU A 124 -1.67 7.51 15.42
CA LEU A 124 -0.66 7.00 16.34
C LEU A 124 -1.35 6.11 17.38
N ARG A 125 -0.77 4.93 17.64
CA ARG A 125 -1.25 3.96 18.63
C ARG A 125 -0.21 3.76 19.73
#